data_AF-A0A6P0XYB8-F1
#
_entry.id   AF-A0A6P0XYB8-F1
#
_cell.length_a   1.000
_cell.length_b   1.000
_cell.length_c   1.000
_cell.angle_alpha   90.00
_cell.angle_beta   90.00
_cell.angle_gamma   90.00
#
_symmetry.space_group_name_H-M   'P 1'
#
loop_
_entity.id
_entity.type
_entity.pdbx_description
1 polymer ?
#
loop_
_entity_poly.entity_id
_entity_poly.type
_entity_poly.pdbx_seq_one_letter_code
_entity_poly.pdbx_strand_id
1 'polypeptide(L)'
;MKKHLGVEYIYEEETESQTATELSSLTVEDLEKMPSEWLEELYDAAKALDDDSILELIEKIPVEESLLAEKLTNLVNDFQFKTIRQLIELFRC
;
A
#
# COMPACT_ATOMS: atom_id res chain seq x y z
N MET A 1 -21.14 4.58 13.06
CA MET A 1 -20.03 5.49 13.40
C MET A 1 -18.93 5.20 12.41
N LYS A 2 -18.59 6.11 11.49
CA LYS A 2 -17.48 5.98 10.56
C LYS A 2 -16.70 7.30 10.57
N LYS A 3 -15.76 7.40 11.51
CA LYS A 3 -14.48 8.10 11.29
C LYS A 3 -13.61 7.01 10.65
N HIS A 4 -12.83 7.20 9.62
CA HIS A 4 -11.84 8.24 9.38
C HIS A 4 -11.70 8.47 7.86
N LEU A 5 -11.44 9.71 7.45
CA LEU A 5 -10.49 10.01 6.37
C LEU A 5 -10.02 11.45 6.62
N GLY A 6 -9.18 11.58 7.64
CA GLY A 6 -8.48 12.81 7.98
C GLY A 6 -6.98 12.55 7.83
N VAL A 7 -6.58 12.05 6.67
CA VAL A 7 -5.18 11.86 6.33
C VAL A 7 -4.83 12.88 5.26
N GLU A 8 -4.19 13.95 5.70
CA GLU A 8 -3.36 14.79 4.84
C GLU A 8 -2.08 14.00 4.56
N TYR A 9 -2.06 13.29 3.44
CA TYR A 9 -0.85 12.63 2.97
C TYR A 9 0.09 13.69 2.39
N ILE A 10 0.96 14.23 3.23
CA ILE A 10 2.08 15.05 2.78
C ILE A 10 3.25 14.11 2.52
N TYR A 11 3.27 13.50 1.33
CA TYR A 11 4.47 12.89 0.77
C TYR A 11 5.18 13.96 -0.05
N GLU A 12 6.11 14.67 0.57
CA GLU A 12 6.92 15.68 -0.08
C GLU A 12 8.34 15.14 -0.22
N GLU A 13 8.62 14.46 -1.34
CA GLU A 13 9.98 14.42 -1.91
C GLU A 13 9.91 14.65 -3.43
N GLU A 14 10.26 15.88 -3.78
CA GLU A 14 10.54 16.39 -5.11
C GLU A 14 11.83 15.72 -5.63
N THR A 15 11.72 14.78 -6.58
CA THR A 15 12.71 14.34 -7.61
C THR A 15 12.35 12.89 -8.03
N GLU A 16 12.23 12.45 -9.29
CA GLU A 16 12.50 12.97 -10.62
C GLU A 16 11.57 12.25 -11.62
N SER A 17 11.04 13.01 -12.57
CA SER A 17 10.46 12.63 -13.85
C SER A 17 10.17 11.14 -14.14
N GLN A 18 8.90 10.72 -13.98
CA GLN A 18 8.22 9.83 -14.93
C GLN A 18 6.70 9.97 -14.79
N THR A 19 6.12 10.80 -15.66
CA THR A 19 4.71 10.81 -16.11
C THR A 19 3.63 10.54 -15.06
N ALA A 20 2.96 11.61 -14.65
CA ALA A 20 1.67 11.64 -13.96
C ALA A 20 0.49 11.11 -14.82
N THR A 21 0.69 10.00 -15.52
CA THR A 21 -0.33 9.38 -16.38
C THR A 21 -0.55 7.98 -15.86
N GLU A 22 -1.67 7.81 -15.15
CA GLU A 22 -2.18 6.58 -14.56
C GLU A 22 -1.37 6.07 -13.37
N LEU A 23 -1.87 6.36 -12.16
CA LEU A 23 -1.61 5.51 -11.00
C LEU A 23 -2.11 4.10 -11.33
N SER A 24 -1.26 3.35 -12.01
CA SER A 24 -1.49 1.96 -12.35
C SER A 24 -1.75 1.21 -11.04
N SER A 25 -2.75 0.33 -11.06
CA SER A 25 -3.10 -0.53 -9.93
C SER A 25 -1.85 -1.16 -9.32
N LEU A 26 -1.81 -1.29 -7.99
CA LEU A 26 -0.74 -2.01 -7.28
C LEU A 26 -0.38 -3.31 -7.99
N THR A 27 0.89 -3.48 -8.35
CA THR A 27 1.39 -4.69 -9.02
C THR A 27 2.20 -5.55 -8.05
N VAL A 28 2.42 -6.81 -8.44
CA VAL A 28 3.28 -7.72 -7.67
C VAL A 28 4.72 -7.20 -7.61
N GLU A 29 5.21 -6.57 -8.68
CA GLU A 29 6.55 -5.98 -8.77
C GLU A 29 6.78 -4.90 -7.71
N ASP A 30 5.76 -4.10 -7.40
CA ASP A 30 5.84 -3.10 -6.31
C ASP A 30 6.04 -3.79 -4.95
N LEU A 31 5.47 -4.98 -4.74
CA LEU A 31 5.56 -5.76 -3.50
C LEU A 31 6.91 -6.47 -3.35
N GLU A 32 7.57 -6.86 -4.45
CA GLU A 32 8.87 -7.55 -4.41
C GLU A 32 9.97 -6.70 -3.76
N LYS A 33 9.80 -5.38 -3.79
CA LYS A 33 10.75 -4.43 -3.22
C LYS A 33 10.70 -4.39 -1.68
N MET A 34 9.61 -4.89 -1.10
CA MET A 34 9.43 -4.95 0.35
C MET A 34 9.94 -6.28 0.91
N PRO A 35 10.45 -6.29 2.16
CA PRO A 35 10.89 -7.52 2.80
C PRO A 35 9.71 -8.47 3.03
N SER A 36 9.98 -9.78 2.99
CA SER A 36 8.95 -10.81 3.14
C SER A 36 8.20 -10.73 4.48
N GLU A 37 8.89 -10.34 5.56
CA GLU A 37 8.26 -10.14 6.88
C GLU A 37 7.16 -9.07 6.82
N TRP A 38 7.43 -7.95 6.14
CA TRP A 38 6.46 -6.88 5.97
C TRP A 38 5.27 -7.33 5.10
N LEU A 39 5.52 -8.15 4.07
CA LEU A 39 4.46 -8.74 3.24
C LEU A 39 3.57 -9.73 4.00
N GLU A 40 4.12 -10.45 4.98
CA GLU A 40 3.33 -11.29 5.90
C GLU A 40 2.42 -10.44 6.79
N GLU A 41 2.97 -9.38 7.41
CA GLU A 41 2.18 -8.46 8.22
C GLU A 41 1.06 -7.80 7.40
N LEU A 42 1.36 -7.35 6.18
CA LEU A 42 0.37 -6.76 5.28
C LEU A 42 -0.73 -7.76 4.90
N TYR A 43 -0.36 -9.01 4.62
CA TYR A 43 -1.32 -10.07 4.30
C TYR A 43 -2.25 -10.35 5.48
N ASP A 44 -1.72 -10.48 6.68
CA ASP A 44 -2.51 -10.76 7.88
C ASP A 44 -3.42 -9.58 8.25
N ALA A 45 -2.94 -8.34 8.14
CA ALA A 45 -3.75 -7.14 8.35
C ALA A 45 -4.90 -7.06 7.31
N ALA A 46 -4.60 -7.29 6.02
CA ALA A 46 -5.61 -7.32 4.97
C ALA A 46 -6.58 -8.51 5.10
N LYS A 47 -6.15 -9.62 5.70
CA LYS A 47 -7.00 -10.77 6.05
C LYS A 47 -7.89 -10.49 7.25
N ALA A 48 -7.40 -9.73 8.23
CA ALA A 48 -8.16 -9.25 9.37
C ALA A 48 -9.12 -8.09 9.02
N LEU A 49 -8.99 -7.50 7.82
CA LEU A 49 -9.67 -6.27 7.41
C LEU A 49 -9.35 -5.10 8.35
N ASP A 50 -8.11 -5.06 8.83
CA ASP A 50 -7.61 -4.08 9.78
C ASP A 50 -6.93 -2.94 9.01
N ASP A 51 -7.70 -1.89 8.70
CA ASP A 51 -7.18 -0.73 7.94
C ASP A 51 -6.14 0.06 8.73
N ASP A 52 -6.31 0.20 10.05
CA ASP A 52 -5.34 0.86 10.91
C ASP A 52 -3.97 0.18 10.82
N SER A 53 -3.91 -1.15 10.95
CA SER A 53 -2.66 -1.91 10.85
C SER A 53 -2.00 -1.79 9.47
N ILE A 54 -2.79 -1.71 8.38
CA ILE A 54 -2.24 -1.52 7.04
C ILE A 54 -1.67 -0.11 6.89
N LEU A 55 -2.36 0.91 7.41
CA LEU A 55 -1.88 2.28 7.38
C LEU A 55 -0.57 2.44 8.17
N GLU A 56 -0.46 1.81 9.35
CA GLU A 56 0.80 1.76 10.11
C GLU A 56 1.94 1.09 9.33
N LEU A 57 1.64 0.05 8.55
CA LEU A 57 2.63 -0.60 7.67
C LEU A 57 3.04 0.31 6.52
N ILE A 58 2.10 1.08 5.96
CA ILE A 58 2.35 2.06 4.90
C ILE A 58 3.29 3.18 5.38
N GLU A 59 3.14 3.64 6.62
CA GLU A 59 4.03 4.65 7.21
C GLU A 59 5.48 4.17 7.37
N LYS A 60 5.71 2.86 7.40
CA LYS A 60 7.05 2.25 7.47
C LYS A 60 7.72 2.11 6.11
N ILE A 61 7.03 2.42 5.01
CA ILE A 61 7.57 2.31 3.65
C ILE A 61 8.63 3.41 3.45
N PRO A 62 9.81 3.08 2.90
CA PRO A 62 10.82 4.10 2.58
C PRO A 62 10.30 5.09 1.54
N VAL A 63 10.76 6.35 1.60
CA VAL A 63 10.26 7.41 0.71
C VAL A 63 10.56 7.13 -0.77
N GLU A 64 11.61 6.35 -1.05
CA GLU A 64 11.93 5.81 -2.37
C GLU A 64 10.78 5.00 -3.00
N GLU A 65 9.95 4.38 -2.15
CA GLU A 65 8.76 3.61 -2.54
C GLU A 65 7.46 4.34 -2.16
N SER A 66 7.47 5.67 -2.15
CA SER A 66 6.28 6.52 -1.91
C SER A 66 5.11 6.18 -2.85
N LEU A 67 5.40 5.76 -4.08
CA LEU A 67 4.39 5.30 -5.04
C LEU A 67 3.64 4.05 -4.54
N LEU A 68 4.35 3.11 -3.90
CA LEU A 68 3.75 1.91 -3.30
C LEU A 68 2.83 2.31 -2.14
N ALA A 69 3.29 3.22 -1.28
CA ALA A 69 2.51 3.74 -0.17
C ALA A 69 1.19 4.38 -0.64
N GLU A 70 1.24 5.20 -1.70
CA GLU A 70 0.06 5.84 -2.26
C GLU A 70 -0.91 4.81 -2.89
N LYS A 71 -0.40 3.84 -3.65
CA LYS A 71 -1.21 2.76 -4.24
C LYS A 71 -1.93 1.93 -3.16
N LEU A 72 -1.23 1.55 -2.10
CA LEU A 72 -1.80 0.79 -0.98
C LEU A 72 -2.84 1.59 -0.22
N THR A 73 -2.53 2.85 0.07
CA THR A 73 -3.46 3.79 0.71
C THR A 73 -4.77 3.89 -0.06
N ASN A 74 -4.69 4.05 -1.38
CA ASN A 74 -5.88 4.11 -2.24
C ASN A 74 -6.71 2.82 -2.16
N LEU A 75 -6.06 1.66 -2.15
CA LEU A 75 -6.77 0.38 -1.99
C LEU A 75 -7.42 0.25 -0.61
N VAL A 76 -6.77 0.67 0.47
CA VAL A 76 -7.33 0.66 1.83
C VAL A 76 -8.54 1.59 1.92
N ASN A 77 -8.42 2.81 1.39
CA ASN A 77 -9.50 3.81 1.36
C ASN A 77 -10.71 3.34 0.53
N ASP A 78 -10.47 2.54 -0.52
CA ASP A 78 -11.52 1.93 -1.34
C ASP A 78 -12.00 0.57 -0.78
N PHE A 79 -11.55 0.18 0.42
CA PHE A 79 -11.86 -1.08 1.09
C PHE A 79 -11.49 -2.33 0.26
N GLN A 80 -10.49 -2.21 -0.63
CA GLN A 80 -10.01 -3.24 -1.56
C GLN A 80 -9.01 -4.21 -0.92
N PHE A 81 -9.24 -4.62 0.33
CA PHE A 81 -8.37 -5.58 1.05
C PHE A 81 -8.28 -6.95 0.37
N LYS A 82 -9.31 -7.33 -0.40
CA LYS A 82 -9.26 -8.55 -1.22
C LYS A 82 -8.18 -8.45 -2.29
N THR A 83 -8.08 -7.31 -2.97
CA THR A 83 -7.10 -7.06 -4.02
C THR A 83 -5.68 -7.11 -3.46
N ILE A 84 -5.45 -6.48 -2.29
CA ILE A 84 -4.17 -6.53 -1.58
C ILE A 84 -3.75 -7.99 -1.32
N ARG A 85 -4.65 -8.80 -0.73
CA ARG A 85 -4.37 -10.21 -0.47
C ARG A 85 -4.07 -11.00 -1.74
N GLN A 86 -4.86 -10.81 -2.80
CA GLN A 86 -4.66 -11.52 -4.06
C GLN A 86 -3.28 -11.22 -4.66
N LEU A 87 -2.83 -9.96 -4.59
CA LEU A 87 -1.50 -9.58 -5.07
C LEU A 87 -0.39 -10.25 -4.25
N ILE A 88 -0.52 -10.30 -2.92
CA ILE A 88 0.45 -10.97 -2.06
C ILE A 88 0.44 -12.49 -2.28
N GLU A 89 -0.73 -13.10 -2.50
CA GLU A 89 -0.84 -14.53 -2.83
C GLU A 89 -0.20 -14.85 -4.18
N LEU A 90 -0.34 -13.96 -5.17
CA LEU A 90 0.30 -14.11 -6.48
C LEU A 90 1.83 -13.99 -6.39
N PHE A 91 2.35 -13.14 -5.50
CA PHE A 91 3.79 -13.04 -5.26
C PHE A 91 4.41 -14.33 -4.70
N ARG A 92 3.66 -15.07 -3.89
CA ARG A 92 4.14 -16.29 -3.21
C ARG A 92 4.08 -17.56 -4.07
N CYS A 93 3.65 -17.46 -5.33
CA CYS A 93 3.44 -18.60 -6.24
C CYS A 93 4.66 -18.79 -7.16
#